data_AF-A0A2M7KHA4-F1
#
_entry.id   AF-A0A2M7KHA4-F1
#
_cell.length_a   1.000
_cell.length_b   1.000
_cell.length_c   1.000
_cell.angle_alpha   90.00
_cell.angle_beta   90.00
_cell.angle_gamma   90.00
#
_symmetry.space_group_name_H-M   'P 1'
#
loop_
_entity.id
_entity.type
_entity.pdbx_description
1 polymer ?
#
loop_
_entity_poly.entity_id
_entity_poly.type
_entity_poly.pdbx_seq_one_letter_code
_entity_poly.pdbx_strand_id
1 'polypeptide(L)'
;FGTNTAYRDCHTAYPPWGQVDYQAGSPGAGKFATNFRAWGALLRDGSKAYGGPIFSEGGHHWFSAGLVDGNYAQIWMPDADKYPLLLDFDLRKIHPLEADISMTPGWAWGPGGIWGGLAATIAYGHLGFQPAGNLAEAARYYYLIQQLQSRYLMIPATEIRYHQSGRFYGITEALKLDAHQSNQVRVRYESGLTVAVNYNRTERWQVEVGGPEYDLSPAGWAAAADGFVEYCTEIDGRRLGYVDSPVYRYADAGGKLHDFGPIATDGTVVLRKDQSGGRKLLVLDRTKTVSLDLPEGTRVEAYDEADRRMPPVATAREGGRVMLSAEGVDYFVLTTR
;
A
#
# COMPACT_ATOMS: atom_id res chain seq x y z
N PHE A 1 -24.29 -3.50 20.57
CA PHE A 1 -23.61 -2.91 19.41
C PHE A 1 -22.47 -3.77 18.86
N GLY A 2 -21.85 -4.70 19.62
CA GLY A 2 -20.89 -5.66 19.04
C GLY A 2 -19.64 -5.04 18.42
N THR A 3 -19.29 -3.83 18.86
CA THR A 3 -18.13 -3.06 18.39
C THR A 3 -16.85 -3.81 18.69
N ASN A 4 -15.99 -3.97 17.68
CA ASN A 4 -14.72 -4.66 17.76
C ASN A 4 -13.51 -3.74 17.50
N THR A 5 -13.72 -2.42 17.47
CA THR A 5 -12.68 -1.41 17.26
C THR A 5 -13.13 -0.09 17.89
N ALA A 6 -12.19 0.82 18.13
CA ALA A 6 -12.51 2.20 18.43
C ALA A 6 -11.42 3.14 17.90
N TYR A 7 -11.84 4.36 17.56
CA TYR A 7 -10.94 5.47 17.28
C TYR A 7 -10.94 6.42 18.49
N ARG A 8 -9.80 6.58 19.15
CA ARG A 8 -9.66 7.42 20.35
C ARG A 8 -8.88 8.68 19.98
N ASP A 9 -9.63 9.67 19.52
CA ASP A 9 -9.10 10.88 18.87
C ASP A 9 -8.11 11.68 19.74
N CYS A 10 -7.23 12.46 19.11
CA CYS A 10 -6.29 13.40 19.73
C CYS A 10 -5.18 12.85 20.65
N HIS A 11 -5.29 11.64 21.21
CA HIS A 11 -4.38 11.15 22.24
C HIS A 11 -2.95 10.89 21.73
N THR A 12 -2.79 10.70 20.42
CA THR A 12 -1.48 10.63 19.77
C THR A 12 -1.15 11.86 18.91
N ALA A 13 -2.09 12.81 18.78
CA ALA A 13 -1.96 14.10 18.07
C ALA A 13 -1.08 15.11 18.76
N TYR A 14 -1.14 15.14 20.10
CA TYR A 14 -0.44 16.13 20.88
C TYR A 14 0.81 15.53 21.52
N PRO A 15 1.88 16.33 21.68
CA PRO A 15 2.99 15.89 22.49
C PRO A 15 2.51 15.67 23.92
N PRO A 16 2.95 14.62 24.65
CA PRO A 16 2.36 14.32 25.95
C PRO A 16 2.65 15.37 27.04
N TRP A 17 3.57 16.31 26.80
CA TRP A 17 3.78 17.50 27.65
C TRP A 17 2.88 18.70 27.30
N GLY A 18 2.16 18.67 26.17
CA GLY A 18 1.35 19.78 25.69
C GLY A 18 0.00 19.94 26.40
N GLN A 19 -0.45 18.91 27.13
CA GLN A 19 -1.78 18.84 27.77
C GLN A 19 -1.68 18.48 29.26
N VAL A 20 -0.62 18.92 29.95
CA VAL A 20 -0.44 18.64 31.38
C VAL A 20 -1.29 19.60 32.23
N ASP A 21 -1.97 19.06 33.24
CA ASP A 21 -2.74 19.85 34.22
C ASP A 21 -1.79 20.53 35.23
N TYR A 22 -1.91 21.84 35.40
CA TYR A 22 -1.11 22.65 36.33
C TYR A 22 -1.85 23.02 37.61
N GLN A 23 -3.04 22.46 37.87
CA GLN A 23 -3.81 22.77 39.07
C GLN A 23 -3.01 22.44 40.34
N ALA A 24 -2.69 23.48 41.11
CA ALA A 24 -1.96 23.35 42.36
C ALA A 24 -2.71 22.44 43.35
N GLY A 25 -1.98 21.52 43.98
CA GLY A 25 -2.54 20.53 44.91
C GLY A 25 -3.03 19.24 44.24
N SER A 26 -3.17 19.19 42.91
CA SER A 26 -3.50 17.95 42.20
C SER A 26 -2.29 16.99 42.17
N PRO A 27 -2.46 15.70 42.50
CA PRO A 27 -1.38 14.72 42.40
C PRO A 27 -0.78 14.67 41.00
N GLY A 28 0.50 14.97 40.89
CA GLY A 28 1.22 14.92 39.62
C GLY A 28 0.95 16.12 38.69
N ALA A 29 0.45 17.24 39.21
CA ALA A 29 0.34 18.51 38.48
C ALA A 29 1.68 18.92 37.84
N GLY A 30 1.62 19.40 36.60
CA GLY A 30 2.75 19.84 35.79
C GLY A 30 3.68 18.72 35.32
N LYS A 31 3.34 17.44 35.51
CA LYS A 31 4.22 16.31 35.15
C LYS A 31 3.78 15.63 33.86
N PHE A 32 4.71 15.53 32.91
CA PHE A 32 4.61 14.68 31.72
C PHE A 32 4.12 13.26 32.05
N ALA A 33 4.73 12.64 33.07
CA ALA A 33 4.44 11.25 33.43
C ALA A 33 2.98 11.02 33.85
N THR A 34 2.30 12.03 34.40
CA THR A 34 0.88 11.93 34.78
C THR A 34 0.02 11.83 33.53
N ASN A 35 0.19 12.77 32.59
CA ASN A 35 -0.59 12.80 31.35
C ASN A 35 -0.28 11.58 30.46
N PHE A 36 1.00 11.27 30.26
CA PHE A 36 1.42 10.12 29.45
C PHE A 36 0.84 8.80 29.97
N ARG A 37 0.87 8.56 31.29
CA ARG A 37 0.28 7.34 31.87
C ARG A 37 -1.23 7.30 31.76
N ALA A 38 -1.90 8.45 31.92
CA ALA A 38 -3.36 8.53 31.78
C ALA A 38 -3.80 8.23 30.34
N TRP A 39 -3.15 8.83 29.34
CA TRP A 39 -3.44 8.57 27.92
C TRP A 39 -3.09 7.14 27.53
N GLY A 40 -1.94 6.62 27.95
CA GLY A 40 -1.57 5.23 27.73
C GLY A 40 -2.56 4.24 28.36
N ALA A 41 -3.07 4.53 29.56
CA ALA A 41 -4.10 3.72 30.20
C ALA A 41 -5.41 3.75 29.41
N LEU A 42 -5.80 4.92 28.89
CA LEU A 42 -6.99 5.11 28.07
C LEU A 42 -6.89 4.36 26.74
N LEU A 43 -5.76 4.44 26.03
CA LEU A 43 -5.55 3.71 24.78
C LEU A 43 -5.62 2.18 25.00
N ARG A 44 -4.91 1.68 26.02
CA ARG A 44 -4.91 0.25 26.39
C ARG A 44 -6.26 -0.27 26.89
N ASP A 45 -7.03 0.58 27.59
CA ASP A 45 -8.40 0.27 27.99
C ASP A 45 -9.29 0.05 26.75
N GLY A 46 -9.07 0.80 25.68
CA GLY A 46 -9.71 0.58 24.39
C GLY A 46 -9.50 -0.83 23.87
N SER A 47 -8.25 -1.28 23.78
CA SER A 47 -7.95 -2.60 23.23
C SER A 47 -8.57 -3.70 24.10
N LYS A 48 -8.62 -3.52 25.43
CA LYS A 48 -9.31 -4.46 26.34
C LYS A 48 -10.83 -4.47 26.16
N ALA A 49 -11.45 -3.31 25.99
CA ALA A 49 -12.89 -3.17 25.89
C ALA A 49 -13.45 -3.68 24.56
N TYR A 50 -12.71 -3.47 23.46
CA TYR A 50 -13.19 -3.75 22.11
C TYR A 50 -12.50 -4.94 21.43
N GLY A 51 -11.43 -5.49 22.00
CA GLY A 51 -10.64 -6.56 21.37
C GLY A 51 -9.71 -6.08 20.26
N GLY A 52 -9.73 -4.79 19.93
CA GLY A 52 -8.86 -4.15 18.95
C GLY A 52 -9.20 -4.45 17.47
N PRO A 53 -8.67 -3.65 16.53
CA PRO A 53 -7.62 -2.66 16.76
C PRO A 53 -8.16 -1.32 17.27
N ILE A 54 -7.34 -0.58 18.01
CA ILE A 54 -7.59 0.80 18.45
C ILE A 54 -6.69 1.73 17.67
N PHE A 55 -7.29 2.73 17.03
CA PHE A 55 -6.57 3.77 16.30
C PHE A 55 -6.69 5.13 16.98
N SER A 56 -5.71 5.98 16.74
CA SER A 56 -5.73 7.39 17.12
C SER A 56 -5.16 8.27 16.00
N GLU A 57 -5.05 9.56 16.24
CA GLU A 57 -4.86 10.57 15.18
C GLU A 57 -3.43 10.63 14.64
N GLY A 58 -2.40 10.40 15.47
CA GLY A 58 -1.00 10.33 15.04
C GLY A 58 -0.26 11.67 15.03
N GLY A 59 0.86 11.80 14.31
CA GLY A 59 1.72 13.00 14.37
C GLY A 59 2.70 13.09 15.57
N HIS A 60 2.32 12.61 16.77
CA HIS A 60 3.24 12.41 17.91
C HIS A 60 3.22 10.97 18.45
N HIS A 61 2.76 10.02 17.63
CA HIS A 61 2.49 8.63 18.03
C HIS A 61 3.71 7.83 18.49
N TRP A 62 4.94 8.18 18.07
CA TRP A 62 6.14 7.44 18.49
C TRP A 62 6.35 7.32 20.01
N PHE A 63 5.78 8.24 20.80
CA PHE A 63 5.77 8.11 22.27
C PHE A 63 4.82 7.02 22.78
N SER A 64 3.76 6.75 22.02
CA SER A 64 2.67 5.85 22.33
C SER A 64 2.77 4.50 21.61
N ALA A 65 3.85 4.26 20.85
CA ALA A 65 4.08 3.00 20.15
C ALA A 65 3.96 1.80 21.12
N GLY A 66 3.07 0.87 20.79
CA GLY A 66 2.74 -0.30 21.62
C GLY A 66 1.74 -0.04 22.75
N LEU A 67 1.23 1.19 22.87
CA LEU A 67 0.08 1.53 23.73
C LEU A 67 -1.21 1.70 22.92
N VAL A 68 -1.11 1.82 21.60
CA VAL A 68 -2.18 1.89 20.60
C VAL A 68 -1.85 0.92 19.45
N ASP A 69 -2.86 0.46 18.71
CA ASP A 69 -2.66 -0.51 17.62
C ASP A 69 -2.25 0.15 16.30
N GLY A 70 -2.42 1.48 16.17
CA GLY A 70 -1.95 2.26 15.04
C GLY A 70 -2.49 3.70 15.01
N ASN A 71 -1.96 4.52 14.09
CA ASN A 71 -2.27 5.95 13.98
C ASN A 71 -2.24 6.41 12.52
N TYR A 72 -2.65 7.65 12.22
CA TYR A 72 -2.22 8.24 10.94
C TYR A 72 -0.74 8.64 11.04
N ALA A 73 0.11 8.08 10.18
CA ALA A 73 1.54 8.41 10.08
C ALA A 73 1.78 9.69 9.25
N GLN A 74 0.92 10.68 9.43
CA GLN A 74 1.03 11.97 8.76
C GLN A 74 2.16 12.81 9.35
N ILE A 75 2.90 13.49 8.47
CA ILE A 75 3.95 14.44 8.86
C ILE A 75 3.37 15.85 8.81
N TRP A 76 3.06 16.40 9.98
CA TRP A 76 2.51 17.75 10.17
C TRP A 76 3.61 18.80 10.33
N MET A 77 4.50 18.90 9.35
CA MET A 77 5.61 19.86 9.35
C MET A 77 5.60 20.73 8.08
N PRO A 78 6.03 22.00 8.18
CA PRO A 78 6.37 22.78 6.98
C PRO A 78 7.39 22.02 6.14
N ASP A 79 7.21 22.03 4.82
CA ASP A 79 8.09 21.33 3.88
C ASP A 79 8.25 19.82 4.14
N ALA A 80 7.25 19.17 4.76
CA ALA A 80 7.25 17.73 5.03
C ALA A 80 7.62 16.89 3.79
N ASP A 81 7.30 17.38 2.60
CA ASP A 81 7.61 16.76 1.32
C ASP A 81 9.11 16.75 0.95
N LYS A 82 9.93 17.61 1.57
CA LYS A 82 11.37 17.74 1.31
C LYS A 82 12.24 16.82 2.14
N TYR A 83 11.69 16.21 3.19
CA TYR A 83 12.45 15.32 4.05
C TYR A 83 12.69 13.97 3.35
N PRO A 84 13.93 13.45 3.38
CA PRO A 84 14.23 12.17 2.79
C PRO A 84 13.60 11.03 3.59
N LEU A 85 13.43 9.88 2.94
CA LEU A 85 13.05 8.64 3.59
C LEU A 85 14.14 8.26 4.61
N LEU A 86 13.75 8.13 5.88
CA LEU A 86 14.60 7.67 6.97
C LEU A 86 13.84 6.59 7.74
N LEU A 87 13.93 5.36 7.22
CA LEU A 87 13.03 4.28 7.59
C LEU A 87 13.43 3.57 8.88
N ASP A 88 14.71 3.63 9.27
CA ASP A 88 15.26 2.76 10.31
C ASP A 88 14.63 2.93 11.68
N PHE A 89 14.26 4.16 12.07
CA PHE A 89 13.62 4.37 13.37
C PHE A 89 12.21 3.76 13.36
N ASP A 90 11.42 4.10 12.36
CA ASP A 90 10.05 3.65 12.19
C ASP A 90 9.97 2.11 12.07
N LEU A 91 10.60 1.54 11.04
CA LEU A 91 10.54 0.11 10.74
C LEU A 91 11.12 -0.79 11.83
N ARG A 92 12.05 -0.28 12.65
CA ARG A 92 12.72 -1.08 13.71
C ARG A 92 12.18 -0.82 15.10
N LYS A 93 11.52 0.32 15.36
CA LYS A 93 11.13 0.74 16.73
C LYS A 93 9.64 1.00 16.88
N ILE A 94 8.95 1.38 15.82
CA ILE A 94 7.51 1.67 15.84
C ILE A 94 6.74 0.51 15.22
N HIS A 95 7.06 0.19 13.96
CA HIS A 95 6.36 -0.82 13.16
C HIS A 95 6.22 -2.21 13.81
N PRO A 96 7.12 -2.72 14.68
CA PRO A 96 6.89 -3.97 15.42
C PRO A 96 5.87 -3.86 16.58
N LEU A 97 5.46 -2.65 16.95
CA LEU A 97 4.63 -2.35 18.12
C LEU A 97 3.24 -1.83 17.74
N GLU A 98 3.09 -1.22 16.57
CA GLU A 98 1.84 -0.69 16.04
C GLU A 98 1.83 -0.65 14.50
N ALA A 99 0.64 -0.62 13.91
CA ALA A 99 0.43 -0.58 12.46
C ALA A 99 -0.14 0.77 12.04
N ASP A 100 0.75 1.72 11.71
CA ASP A 100 0.33 3.05 11.28
C ASP A 100 -0.23 3.08 9.86
N ILE A 101 -1.04 4.09 9.56
CA ILE A 101 -1.79 4.30 8.32
C ILE A 101 -1.16 5.43 7.52
N SER A 102 -0.91 5.17 6.23
CA SER A 102 -0.36 6.12 5.26
C SER A 102 1.05 6.62 5.58
N MET A 103 1.58 7.47 4.71
CA MET A 103 2.73 8.34 4.98
C MET A 103 2.61 9.57 4.07
N THR A 104 2.15 10.69 4.62
CA THR A 104 1.78 11.88 3.83
C THR A 104 2.04 13.20 4.56
N PRO A 105 2.27 14.32 3.84
CA PRO A 105 2.31 15.66 4.43
C PRO A 105 0.89 16.12 4.83
N GLY A 106 0.45 15.73 6.02
CA GLY A 106 -0.92 15.92 6.48
C GLY A 106 -1.93 15.15 5.62
N TRP A 107 -3.05 15.80 5.28
CA TRP A 107 -4.12 15.23 4.45
C TRP A 107 -3.86 15.25 2.94
N ALA A 108 -2.76 15.87 2.50
CA ALA A 108 -2.39 15.89 1.08
C ALA A 108 -1.56 14.66 0.75
N TRP A 109 -1.72 14.09 -0.45
CA TRP A 109 -0.91 12.94 -0.90
C TRP A 109 0.59 13.23 -1.06
N GLY A 110 1.00 14.50 -0.99
CA GLY A 110 2.38 14.93 -1.19
C GLY A 110 2.81 14.97 -2.67
N PRO A 111 4.13 15.09 -2.94
CA PRO A 111 4.67 15.11 -4.29
C PRO A 111 4.26 13.87 -5.08
N GLY A 112 3.90 14.04 -6.34
CA GLY A 112 3.44 12.92 -7.19
C GLY A 112 2.01 12.47 -6.89
N GLY A 113 1.26 13.17 -6.03
CA GLY A 113 -0.12 12.84 -5.72
C GLY A 113 -0.26 11.47 -5.07
N ILE A 114 -1.38 10.78 -5.31
CA ILE A 114 -1.69 9.49 -4.69
C ILE A 114 -0.57 8.45 -4.82
N TRP A 115 0.16 8.47 -5.94
CA TRP A 115 1.28 7.56 -6.19
C TRP A 115 2.47 7.83 -5.29
N GLY A 116 2.79 9.10 -5.03
CA GLY A 116 3.82 9.47 -4.09
C GLY A 116 3.44 9.07 -2.66
N GLY A 117 2.21 9.39 -2.24
CA GLY A 117 1.71 8.97 -0.94
C GLY A 117 1.75 7.44 -0.76
N LEU A 118 1.37 6.69 -1.80
CA LEU A 118 1.44 5.23 -1.78
C LEU A 118 2.88 4.70 -1.75
N ALA A 119 3.79 5.26 -2.55
CA ALA A 119 5.20 4.89 -2.52
C ALA A 119 5.83 5.14 -1.13
N ALA A 120 5.55 6.29 -0.52
CA ALA A 120 6.01 6.58 0.84
C ALA A 120 5.38 5.61 1.87
N THR A 121 4.07 5.36 1.78
CA THR A 121 3.36 4.40 2.64
C THR A 121 4.00 3.02 2.58
N ILE A 122 4.32 2.54 1.37
CA ILE A 122 4.97 1.25 1.13
C ILE A 122 6.41 1.24 1.66
N ALA A 123 7.17 2.33 1.49
CA ALA A 123 8.54 2.42 1.99
C ALA A 123 8.60 2.28 3.52
N TYR A 124 7.65 2.86 4.23
CA TYR A 124 7.53 2.77 5.68
C TYR A 124 6.77 1.51 6.16
N GLY A 125 6.29 0.65 5.25
CA GLY A 125 5.57 -0.57 5.67
C GLY A 125 4.26 -0.28 6.39
N HIS A 126 3.59 0.83 6.07
CA HIS A 126 2.35 1.27 6.71
C HIS A 126 1.10 0.67 6.06
N LEU A 127 -0.02 0.66 6.79
CA LEU A 127 -1.34 0.35 6.29
C LEU A 127 -1.77 1.35 5.20
N GLY A 128 -2.51 0.85 4.22
CA GLY A 128 -3.14 1.71 3.23
C GLY A 128 -4.20 2.65 3.80
N PHE A 129 -4.26 3.88 3.26
CA PHE A 129 -5.34 4.83 3.50
C PHE A 129 -6.29 4.86 2.31
N GLN A 130 -7.52 4.37 2.51
CA GLN A 130 -8.49 4.30 1.43
C GLN A 130 -8.88 5.71 0.95
N PRO A 131 -8.64 6.07 -0.32
CA PRO A 131 -9.00 7.38 -0.83
C PRO A 131 -10.53 7.55 -0.86
N ALA A 132 -11.01 8.75 -0.52
CA ALA A 132 -12.43 9.12 -0.64
C ALA A 132 -12.85 9.47 -2.09
N GLY A 133 -12.09 9.00 -3.08
CA GLY A 133 -12.28 9.28 -4.49
C GLY A 133 -13.39 8.42 -5.14
N ASN A 134 -13.29 8.25 -6.46
CA ASN A 134 -14.20 7.38 -7.20
C ASN A 134 -13.84 5.89 -7.02
N LEU A 135 -14.74 5.00 -7.46
CA LEU A 135 -14.55 3.55 -7.34
C LEU A 135 -13.25 3.03 -8.00
N ALA A 136 -12.84 3.59 -9.14
CA ALA A 136 -11.63 3.14 -9.84
C ALA A 136 -10.36 3.49 -9.05
N GLU A 137 -10.28 4.71 -8.51
CA GLU A 137 -9.18 5.14 -7.65
C GLU A 137 -9.14 4.33 -6.34
N ALA A 138 -10.31 4.13 -5.72
CA ALA A 138 -10.49 3.30 -4.54
C ALA A 138 -10.06 1.84 -4.77
N ALA A 139 -10.44 1.26 -5.90
CA ALA A 139 -10.07 -0.10 -6.27
C ALA A 139 -8.58 -0.22 -6.57
N ARG A 140 -8.00 0.72 -7.32
CA ARG A 140 -6.56 0.77 -7.61
C ARG A 140 -5.75 0.80 -6.31
N TYR A 141 -6.07 1.72 -5.40
CA TYR A 141 -5.38 1.81 -4.12
C TYR A 141 -5.52 0.51 -3.31
N TYR A 142 -6.74 -0.01 -3.20
CA TYR A 142 -7.03 -1.26 -2.48
C TYR A 142 -6.23 -2.44 -3.04
N TYR A 143 -6.28 -2.69 -4.35
CA TYR A 143 -5.66 -3.86 -4.97
C TYR A 143 -4.14 -3.78 -5.07
N LEU A 144 -3.55 -2.57 -5.06
CA LEU A 144 -2.10 -2.43 -4.95
C LEU A 144 -1.64 -2.74 -3.52
N ILE A 145 -2.29 -2.19 -2.49
CA ILE A 145 -1.74 -2.32 -1.14
C ILE A 145 -2.14 -3.60 -0.40
N GLN A 146 -3.32 -4.18 -0.65
CA GLN A 146 -3.92 -5.20 0.23
C GLN A 146 -3.04 -6.47 0.36
N GLN A 147 -2.50 -6.96 -0.75
CA GLN A 147 -1.62 -8.14 -0.73
C GLN A 147 -0.20 -7.79 -0.33
N LEU A 148 0.31 -6.62 -0.70
CA LEU A 148 1.64 -6.22 -0.26
C LEU A 148 1.71 -6.05 1.27
N GLN A 149 0.75 -5.34 1.85
CA GLN A 149 0.75 -5.02 3.27
C GLN A 149 0.60 -6.26 4.16
N SER A 150 -0.12 -7.31 3.71
CA SER A 150 -0.23 -8.56 4.47
C SER A 150 1.10 -9.29 4.65
N ARG A 151 2.15 -8.87 3.92
CA ARG A 151 3.49 -9.46 3.94
C ARG A 151 4.51 -8.60 4.67
N TYR A 152 4.21 -7.35 5.01
CA TYR A 152 5.10 -6.50 5.81
C TYR A 152 4.51 -6.06 7.14
N LEU A 153 3.20 -5.90 7.30
CA LEU A 153 2.63 -5.26 8.48
C LEU A 153 3.01 -5.99 9.77
N MET A 154 3.59 -5.24 10.71
CA MET A 154 4.06 -5.74 12.01
C MET A 154 5.14 -6.83 11.90
N ILE A 155 5.68 -7.08 10.71
CA ILE A 155 6.73 -8.07 10.46
C ILE A 155 8.08 -7.35 10.52
N PRO A 156 9.07 -7.86 11.29
CA PRO A 156 10.36 -7.18 11.41
C PRO A 156 11.09 -7.03 10.06
N ALA A 157 11.65 -5.84 9.84
CA ALA A 157 12.59 -5.60 8.75
C ALA A 157 13.98 -6.17 9.12
N THR A 158 14.48 -7.09 8.31
CA THR A 158 15.80 -7.72 8.48
C THR A 158 16.92 -6.88 7.86
N GLU A 159 16.62 -6.15 6.79
CA GLU A 159 17.57 -5.30 6.08
C GLU A 159 16.90 -4.01 5.61
N ILE A 160 17.57 -2.87 5.80
CA ILE A 160 17.16 -1.57 5.27
C ILE A 160 18.39 -0.98 4.58
N ARG A 161 18.27 -0.67 3.29
CA ARG A 161 19.36 -0.12 2.47
C ARG A 161 18.92 1.12 1.70
N TYR A 162 19.85 2.05 1.57
CA TYR A 162 19.71 3.28 0.80
C TYR A 162 20.61 3.19 -0.42
N HIS A 163 20.04 3.42 -1.59
CA HIS A 163 20.75 3.33 -2.86
C HIS A 163 21.34 4.69 -3.26
N GLN A 164 22.56 4.71 -3.80
CA GLN A 164 23.13 5.87 -4.47
C GLN A 164 24.17 5.38 -5.48
N SER A 165 24.06 5.84 -6.73
CA SER A 165 25.04 5.58 -7.79
C SER A 165 25.42 4.09 -7.96
N GLY A 166 24.42 3.21 -7.98
CA GLY A 166 24.60 1.76 -8.20
C GLY A 166 25.04 0.97 -6.96
N ARG A 167 25.08 1.60 -5.78
CA ARG A 167 25.50 0.96 -4.52
C ARG A 167 24.43 1.09 -3.45
N PHE A 168 24.44 0.15 -2.51
CA PHE A 168 23.55 0.12 -1.36
C PHE A 168 24.33 0.33 -0.07
N TYR A 169 23.81 1.18 0.81
CA TYR A 169 24.42 1.53 2.09
C TYR A 169 23.45 1.24 3.24
N GLY A 170 23.98 0.85 4.40
CA GLY A 170 23.23 0.92 5.66
C GLY A 170 23.10 2.37 6.13
N ILE A 171 22.15 2.65 7.04
CA ILE A 171 21.83 4.03 7.47
C ILE A 171 23.04 4.86 7.91
N THR A 172 23.97 4.29 8.68
CA THR A 172 25.15 5.02 9.17
C THR A 172 26.04 5.53 8.04
N GLU A 173 26.29 4.71 7.02
CA GLU A 173 27.06 5.12 5.84
C GLU A 173 26.24 6.04 4.94
N ALA A 174 24.94 5.75 4.78
CA ALA A 174 24.04 6.57 3.99
C ALA A 174 23.90 8.00 4.50
N LEU A 175 23.99 8.22 5.82
CA LEU A 175 24.02 9.56 6.41
C LEU A 175 25.37 10.25 6.17
N LYS A 176 26.49 9.53 6.25
CA LYS A 176 27.84 10.10 6.01
C LYS A 176 28.06 10.51 4.56
N LEU A 177 27.43 9.80 3.62
CA LEU A 177 27.58 9.98 2.18
C LEU A 177 26.39 10.71 1.54
N ASP A 178 25.42 11.14 2.35
CA ASP A 178 24.14 11.68 1.88
C ASP A 178 23.37 10.77 0.92
N ALA A 179 23.66 9.46 0.90
CA ALA A 179 22.99 8.49 0.04
C ALA A 179 21.48 8.40 0.33
N HIS A 180 21.06 8.65 1.57
CA HIS A 180 19.64 8.70 1.94
C HIS A 180 18.85 9.79 1.18
N GLN A 181 19.52 10.85 0.72
CA GLN A 181 18.87 11.92 -0.06
C GLN A 181 18.42 11.48 -1.45
N SER A 182 18.91 10.34 -1.96
CA SER A 182 18.44 9.78 -3.22
C SER A 182 16.97 9.35 -3.16
N ASN A 183 16.44 9.09 -1.96
CA ASN A 183 15.11 8.54 -1.73
C ASN A 183 14.84 7.22 -2.48
N GLN A 184 15.89 6.45 -2.75
CA GLN A 184 15.80 5.12 -3.33
C GLN A 184 16.19 4.09 -2.27
N VAL A 185 15.23 3.29 -1.84
CA VAL A 185 15.37 2.43 -0.67
C VAL A 185 14.98 1.00 -0.98
N ARG A 186 15.65 0.05 -0.34
CA ARG A 186 15.28 -1.37 -0.36
C ARG A 186 15.16 -1.92 1.05
N VAL A 187 14.05 -2.58 1.32
CA VAL A 187 13.75 -3.22 2.60
C VAL A 187 13.55 -4.72 2.37
N ARG A 188 14.10 -5.53 3.27
CA ARG A 188 13.80 -6.97 3.37
C ARG A 188 13.13 -7.26 4.70
N TYR A 189 12.14 -8.14 4.69
CA TYR A 189 11.35 -8.53 5.85
C TYR A 189 11.57 -10.00 6.22
N GLU A 190 11.29 -10.38 7.47
CA GLU A 190 11.35 -11.79 7.91
C GLU A 190 10.38 -12.71 7.16
N SER A 191 9.32 -12.16 6.56
CA SER A 191 8.38 -12.89 5.70
C SER A 191 9.00 -13.37 4.38
N GLY A 192 10.23 -12.98 4.08
CA GLY A 192 10.88 -13.21 2.79
C GLY A 192 10.54 -12.14 1.73
N LEU A 193 9.69 -11.16 2.07
CA LEU A 193 9.39 -10.04 1.20
C LEU A 193 10.61 -9.13 1.02
N THR A 194 10.91 -8.79 -0.24
CA THR A 194 11.79 -7.67 -0.60
C THR A 194 10.96 -6.58 -1.27
N VAL A 195 11.15 -5.33 -0.83
CA VAL A 195 10.49 -4.15 -1.41
C VAL A 195 11.56 -3.14 -1.79
N ALA A 196 11.51 -2.63 -3.01
CA ALA A 196 12.30 -1.49 -3.47
C ALA A 196 11.35 -0.35 -3.82
N VAL A 197 11.61 0.85 -3.29
CA VAL A 197 10.82 2.05 -3.55
C VAL A 197 11.71 3.15 -4.11
N ASN A 198 11.30 3.74 -5.22
CA ASN A 198 11.88 4.96 -5.76
C ASN A 198 10.99 6.17 -5.40
N TYR A 199 11.35 6.85 -4.32
CA TYR A 199 10.75 8.11 -3.91
C TYR A 199 11.60 9.33 -4.33
N ASN A 200 12.58 9.14 -5.22
CA ASN A 200 13.29 10.23 -5.87
C ASN A 200 12.30 11.07 -6.70
N ARG A 201 12.52 12.40 -6.75
CA ARG A 201 11.62 13.33 -7.44
C ARG A 201 11.79 13.32 -8.96
N THR A 202 12.96 12.93 -9.46
CA THR A 202 13.32 13.11 -10.87
C THR A 202 14.02 11.89 -11.48
N GLU A 203 14.84 11.19 -10.70
CA GLU A 203 15.66 10.11 -11.22
C GLU A 203 14.91 8.79 -11.23
N ARG A 204 15.10 8.02 -12.31
CA ARG A 204 14.68 6.63 -12.38
C ARG A 204 15.71 5.72 -11.71
N TRP A 205 15.28 4.53 -11.33
CA TRP A 205 16.11 3.57 -10.61
C TRP A 205 16.01 2.19 -11.21
N GLN A 206 17.13 1.68 -11.74
CA GLN A 206 17.28 0.28 -12.12
C GLN A 206 17.55 -0.56 -10.88
N VAL A 207 16.69 -1.54 -10.60
CA VAL A 207 16.81 -2.40 -9.42
C VAL A 207 16.29 -3.80 -9.68
N GLU A 208 17.06 -4.79 -9.23
CA GLU A 208 16.63 -6.19 -9.20
C GLU A 208 15.83 -6.49 -7.93
N VAL A 209 14.63 -7.05 -8.09
CA VAL A 209 13.75 -7.50 -7.01
C VAL A 209 13.13 -8.84 -7.37
N GLY A 210 13.43 -9.90 -6.62
CA GLY A 210 12.86 -11.24 -6.88
C GLY A 210 13.34 -11.92 -8.17
N GLY A 211 14.45 -11.46 -8.75
CA GLY A 211 15.05 -12.00 -9.98
C GLY A 211 14.97 -11.05 -11.18
N PRO A 212 13.79 -10.51 -11.54
CA PRO A 212 13.67 -9.51 -12.60
C PRO A 212 14.30 -8.15 -12.22
N GLU A 213 14.79 -7.45 -13.24
CA GLU A 213 15.21 -6.05 -13.15
C GLU A 213 14.04 -5.11 -13.50
N TYR A 214 13.87 -4.06 -12.72
CA TYR A 214 12.83 -3.06 -12.89
C TYR A 214 13.43 -1.67 -13.09
N ASP A 215 12.91 -0.92 -14.06
CA ASP A 215 13.16 0.51 -14.22
C ASP A 215 12.07 1.31 -13.49
N LEU A 216 12.32 1.64 -12.22
CA LEU A 216 11.36 2.36 -11.37
C LEU A 216 11.40 3.86 -11.66
N SER A 217 10.30 4.42 -12.15
CA SER A 217 10.11 5.88 -12.21
C SER A 217 9.99 6.51 -10.81
N PRO A 218 10.09 7.84 -10.68
CA PRO A 218 9.63 8.55 -9.48
C PRO A 218 8.26 8.06 -9.00
N ALA A 219 8.10 7.90 -7.68
CA ALA A 219 6.92 7.30 -7.05
C ALA A 219 6.61 5.86 -7.53
N GLY A 220 7.62 5.13 -7.98
CA GLY A 220 7.53 3.72 -8.38
C GLY A 220 8.06 2.78 -7.32
N TRP A 221 7.64 1.51 -7.38
CA TRP A 221 8.12 0.45 -6.50
C TRP A 221 8.10 -0.90 -7.20
N ALA A 222 8.85 -1.84 -6.65
CA ALA A 222 8.77 -3.26 -6.97
C ALA A 222 8.87 -4.07 -5.68
N ALA A 223 8.13 -5.16 -5.60
CA ALA A 223 8.09 -6.04 -4.46
C ALA A 223 7.97 -7.49 -4.89
N ALA A 224 8.65 -8.39 -4.19
CA ALA A 224 8.59 -9.81 -4.47
C ALA A 224 8.74 -10.65 -3.19
N ALA A 225 8.01 -11.75 -3.15
CA ALA A 225 8.13 -12.84 -2.18
C ALA A 225 7.74 -14.16 -2.89
N ASP A 226 7.81 -15.29 -2.19
CA ASP A 226 7.33 -16.55 -2.77
C ASP A 226 5.85 -16.45 -3.18
N GLY A 227 5.55 -16.84 -4.42
CA GLY A 227 4.22 -16.74 -5.03
C GLY A 227 3.64 -15.32 -5.11
N PHE A 228 4.46 -14.27 -5.00
CA PHE A 228 4.00 -12.88 -5.04
C PHE A 228 4.97 -11.96 -5.80
N VAL A 229 4.43 -11.18 -6.72
CA VAL A 229 5.14 -10.12 -7.42
C VAL A 229 4.23 -8.91 -7.52
N GLU A 230 4.78 -7.74 -7.24
CA GLU A 230 4.10 -6.47 -7.45
C GLU A 230 5.07 -5.44 -7.99
N TYR A 231 4.60 -4.59 -8.90
CA TYR A 231 5.35 -3.40 -9.27
C TYR A 231 4.45 -2.29 -9.76
N CYS A 232 4.95 -1.07 -9.65
CA CYS A 232 4.34 0.13 -10.17
C CYS A 232 5.43 1.03 -10.73
N THR A 233 5.31 1.41 -12.01
CA THR A 233 6.28 2.28 -12.69
C THR A 233 5.63 2.99 -13.87
N GLU A 234 6.37 3.89 -14.51
CA GLU A 234 5.94 4.52 -15.75
C GLU A 234 6.61 3.93 -16.97
N ILE A 235 5.80 3.60 -17.98
CA ILE A 235 6.22 3.17 -19.31
C ILE A 235 5.53 4.07 -20.34
N ASP A 236 6.30 4.65 -21.26
CA ASP A 236 5.82 5.61 -22.26
C ASP A 236 4.98 6.76 -21.65
N GLY A 237 5.41 7.28 -20.49
CA GLY A 237 4.75 8.39 -19.80
C GLY A 237 3.40 8.04 -19.14
N ARG A 238 3.06 6.76 -19.01
CA ARG A 238 1.85 6.29 -18.34
C ARG A 238 2.22 5.47 -17.13
N ARG A 239 1.50 5.65 -16.02
CA ARG A 239 1.66 4.84 -14.81
C ARG A 239 0.97 3.49 -15.00
N LEU A 240 1.71 2.43 -14.72
CA LEU A 240 1.22 1.06 -14.72
C LEU A 240 1.36 0.48 -13.32
N GLY A 241 0.42 -0.39 -12.94
CA GLY A 241 0.45 -1.14 -11.69
C GLY A 241 0.10 -2.60 -11.93
N TYR A 242 0.85 -3.50 -11.31
CA TYR A 242 0.64 -4.93 -11.45
C TYR A 242 0.83 -5.63 -10.11
N VAL A 243 -0.06 -6.57 -9.80
CA VAL A 243 0.05 -7.48 -8.67
C VAL A 243 -0.28 -8.88 -9.15
N ASP A 244 0.62 -9.83 -8.91
CA ASP A 244 0.36 -11.25 -8.99
C ASP A 244 0.44 -11.85 -7.59
N SER A 245 -0.67 -12.40 -7.10
CA SER A 245 -0.76 -12.98 -5.76
C SER A 245 -1.64 -14.24 -5.75
N PRO A 246 -1.59 -15.06 -4.68
CA PRO A 246 -2.45 -16.24 -4.57
C PRO A 246 -3.95 -15.93 -4.48
N VAL A 247 -4.32 -14.67 -4.16
CA VAL A 247 -5.71 -14.25 -3.93
C VAL A 247 -6.31 -13.62 -5.18
N TYR A 248 -5.55 -12.75 -5.84
CA TYR A 248 -5.93 -12.10 -7.09
C TYR A 248 -4.71 -11.72 -7.93
N ARG A 249 -4.98 -11.46 -9.20
CA ARG A 249 -4.09 -10.72 -10.09
C ARG A 249 -4.74 -9.38 -10.44
N TYR A 250 -4.01 -8.29 -10.28
CA TYR A 250 -4.42 -6.94 -10.61
C TYR A 250 -3.51 -6.40 -11.71
N ALA A 251 -4.08 -5.73 -12.70
CA ALA A 251 -3.33 -5.07 -13.76
C ALA A 251 -4.00 -3.75 -14.13
N ASP A 252 -3.22 -2.67 -14.15
CA ASP A 252 -3.60 -1.34 -14.62
C ASP A 252 -2.59 -0.87 -15.67
N ALA A 253 -3.05 -0.76 -16.91
CA ALA A 253 -2.22 -0.41 -18.07
C ALA A 253 -2.18 1.10 -18.36
N GLY A 254 -2.85 1.94 -17.57
CA GLY A 254 -2.85 3.38 -17.77
C GLY A 254 -3.45 3.83 -19.11
N GLY A 255 -4.48 3.14 -19.61
CA GLY A 255 -5.29 3.58 -20.77
C GLY A 255 -4.80 3.16 -22.15
N LYS A 256 -3.71 2.38 -22.26
CA LYS A 256 -3.24 1.81 -23.53
C LYS A 256 -2.74 0.39 -23.32
N LEU A 257 -3.04 -0.48 -24.28
CA LEU A 257 -2.74 -1.90 -24.23
C LEU A 257 -1.30 -2.16 -23.78
N HIS A 258 -1.16 -2.95 -22.72
CA HIS A 258 0.10 -3.45 -22.19
C HIS A 258 -0.06 -4.93 -21.82
N ASP A 259 0.97 -5.73 -22.10
CA ASP A 259 1.02 -7.15 -21.75
C ASP A 259 1.89 -7.35 -20.52
N PHE A 260 1.26 -7.74 -19.41
CA PHE A 260 1.91 -8.07 -18.15
C PHE A 260 2.36 -9.54 -18.09
N GLY A 261 2.26 -10.28 -19.20
CA GLY A 261 2.46 -11.73 -19.27
C GLY A 261 1.14 -12.47 -19.09
N PRO A 262 0.66 -12.78 -17.86
CA PRO A 262 -0.57 -13.54 -17.67
C PRO A 262 -1.86 -12.78 -18.07
N ILE A 263 -1.81 -11.46 -18.12
CA ILE A 263 -2.92 -10.57 -18.48
C ILE A 263 -2.37 -9.47 -19.39
N ALA A 264 -3.04 -9.21 -20.50
CA ALA A 264 -2.85 -7.97 -21.26
C ALA A 264 -4.15 -7.18 -21.24
N THR A 265 -4.07 -5.88 -21.02
CA THR A 265 -5.26 -5.01 -20.93
C THR A 265 -4.90 -3.59 -21.36
N ASP A 266 -5.89 -2.82 -21.80
CA ASP A 266 -5.77 -1.39 -22.06
C ASP A 266 -6.29 -0.52 -20.90
N GLY A 267 -6.89 -1.10 -19.88
CA GLY A 267 -7.36 -0.39 -18.70
C GLY A 267 -6.99 -1.11 -17.41
N THR A 268 -7.89 -1.12 -16.44
CA THR A 268 -7.70 -1.73 -15.12
C THR A 268 -8.57 -2.97 -14.97
N VAL A 269 -7.99 -4.08 -14.54
CA VAL A 269 -8.72 -5.34 -14.31
C VAL A 269 -8.25 -6.06 -13.05
N VAL A 270 -9.14 -6.85 -12.47
CA VAL A 270 -8.84 -7.75 -11.34
C VAL A 270 -9.34 -9.14 -11.66
N LEU A 271 -8.45 -10.12 -11.72
CA LEU A 271 -8.79 -11.53 -11.82
C LEU A 271 -8.68 -12.17 -10.44
N ARG A 272 -9.79 -12.70 -9.90
CA ARG A 272 -9.83 -13.35 -8.58
C ARG A 272 -10.67 -14.62 -8.60
N LYS A 273 -10.57 -15.44 -7.57
CA LYS A 273 -11.45 -16.60 -7.39
C LYS A 273 -12.90 -16.15 -7.20
N ASP A 274 -13.83 -16.91 -7.77
CA ASP A 274 -15.27 -16.74 -7.57
C ASP A 274 -15.80 -17.71 -6.51
N GLN A 275 -16.91 -17.35 -5.85
CA GLN A 275 -17.52 -18.18 -4.81
C GLN A 275 -18.04 -19.53 -5.36
N SER A 276 -18.33 -19.62 -6.65
CA SER A 276 -18.75 -20.86 -7.32
C SER A 276 -17.59 -21.81 -7.69
N GLY A 277 -16.34 -21.46 -7.37
CA GLY A 277 -15.14 -22.22 -7.75
C GLY A 277 -14.56 -21.85 -9.12
N GLY A 278 -15.22 -20.95 -9.88
CA GLY A 278 -14.67 -20.32 -11.08
C GLY A 278 -13.71 -19.17 -10.79
N ARG A 279 -13.41 -18.37 -11.82
CA ARG A 279 -12.71 -17.08 -11.69
C ARG A 279 -13.65 -15.93 -12.07
N LYS A 280 -13.55 -14.81 -11.35
CA LYS A 280 -14.24 -13.55 -11.66
C LYS A 280 -13.21 -12.54 -12.14
N LEU A 281 -13.42 -11.98 -13.33
CA LEU A 281 -12.65 -10.86 -13.89
C LEU A 281 -13.47 -9.59 -13.73
N LEU A 282 -13.04 -8.70 -12.83
CA LEU A 282 -13.63 -7.37 -12.70
C LEU A 282 -13.00 -6.44 -13.74
N VAL A 283 -13.84 -5.67 -14.40
CA VAL A 283 -13.46 -4.69 -15.42
C VAL A 283 -13.63 -3.30 -14.79
N LEU A 284 -12.56 -2.51 -14.78
CA LEU A 284 -12.53 -1.19 -14.17
C LEU A 284 -12.05 -0.15 -15.20
N ASP A 285 -12.29 1.13 -14.93
CA ASP A 285 -11.76 2.29 -15.67
C ASP A 285 -11.80 2.20 -17.21
N ARG A 286 -13.02 2.10 -17.79
CA ARG A 286 -13.26 2.11 -19.24
C ARG A 286 -12.38 1.15 -20.06
N THR A 287 -11.98 0.03 -19.46
CA THR A 287 -11.25 -1.05 -20.14
C THR A 287 -12.06 -1.55 -21.32
N LYS A 288 -11.42 -1.70 -22.49
CA LYS A 288 -12.06 -2.18 -23.70
C LYS A 288 -11.57 -3.56 -24.08
N THR A 289 -10.31 -3.86 -23.80
CA THR A 289 -9.67 -5.09 -24.25
C THR A 289 -9.00 -5.79 -23.08
N VAL A 290 -9.28 -7.08 -22.93
CA VAL A 290 -8.55 -7.95 -21.98
C VAL A 290 -8.14 -9.22 -22.70
N SER A 291 -6.88 -9.62 -22.57
CA SER A 291 -6.35 -10.89 -23.07
C SER A 291 -5.81 -11.73 -21.92
N LEU A 292 -6.33 -12.95 -21.77
CA LEU A 292 -6.02 -13.86 -20.68
C LEU A 292 -5.54 -15.20 -21.22
N ASP A 293 -4.61 -15.83 -20.53
CA ASP A 293 -4.36 -17.27 -20.71
C ASP A 293 -5.46 -18.07 -20.00
N LEU A 294 -6.34 -18.69 -20.79
CA LEU A 294 -7.47 -19.49 -20.31
C LEU A 294 -7.44 -20.88 -20.95
N PRO A 295 -7.63 -21.95 -20.14
CA PRO A 295 -7.76 -23.31 -20.65
C PRO A 295 -8.76 -23.42 -21.82
N GLU A 296 -8.54 -24.39 -22.68
CA GLU A 296 -9.51 -24.72 -23.72
C GLU A 296 -10.85 -25.13 -23.09
N GLY A 297 -11.96 -24.70 -23.69
CA GLY A 297 -13.30 -24.96 -23.16
C GLY A 297 -13.73 -24.12 -21.96
N THR A 298 -12.91 -23.17 -21.47
CA THR A 298 -13.39 -22.19 -20.46
C THR A 298 -14.61 -21.43 -20.98
N ARG A 299 -15.71 -21.51 -20.23
CA ARG A 299 -16.93 -20.74 -20.49
C ARG A 299 -16.75 -19.31 -19.99
N VAL A 300 -17.12 -18.34 -20.82
CA VAL A 300 -17.04 -16.91 -20.50
C VAL A 300 -18.45 -16.33 -20.50
N GLU A 301 -18.84 -15.71 -19.39
CA GLU A 301 -20.14 -15.06 -19.23
C GLU A 301 -19.93 -13.62 -18.76
N ALA A 302 -20.50 -12.65 -19.47
CA ALA A 302 -20.40 -11.22 -19.16
C ALA A 302 -21.61 -10.75 -18.37
N TYR A 303 -21.41 -9.79 -17.47
CA TYR A 303 -22.44 -9.23 -16.60
C TYR A 303 -22.24 -7.72 -16.42
N ASP A 304 -23.35 -7.03 -16.19
CA ASP A 304 -23.38 -5.63 -15.81
C ASP A 304 -23.36 -5.45 -14.27
N GLU A 305 -23.32 -4.19 -13.82
CA GLU A 305 -23.32 -3.79 -12.41
C GLU A 305 -24.55 -4.30 -11.62
N ALA A 306 -25.65 -4.62 -12.29
CA ALA A 306 -26.90 -5.10 -11.69
C ALA A 306 -26.99 -6.64 -11.69
N ASP A 307 -25.86 -7.33 -11.90
CA ASP A 307 -25.74 -8.79 -12.01
C ASP A 307 -26.59 -9.40 -13.13
N ARG A 308 -26.94 -8.61 -14.16
CA ARG A 308 -27.69 -9.10 -15.31
C ARG A 308 -26.71 -9.64 -16.34
N ARG A 309 -26.97 -10.87 -16.78
CA ARG A 309 -26.17 -11.50 -17.84
C ARG A 309 -26.33 -10.72 -19.15
N MET A 310 -25.21 -10.33 -19.72
CA MET A 310 -25.14 -9.64 -21.00
C MET A 310 -25.15 -10.65 -22.16
N PRO A 311 -25.47 -10.20 -23.39
CA PRO A 311 -25.30 -11.00 -24.59
C PRO A 311 -23.87 -11.57 -24.70
N PRO A 312 -23.67 -12.69 -25.42
CA PRO A 312 -22.33 -13.22 -25.66
C PRO A 312 -21.39 -12.13 -26.17
N VAL A 313 -20.29 -11.90 -25.46
CA VAL A 313 -19.25 -10.97 -25.89
C VAL A 313 -18.39 -11.60 -26.97
N ALA A 314 -17.85 -10.76 -27.86
CA ALA A 314 -16.87 -11.22 -28.84
C ALA A 314 -15.66 -11.79 -28.09
N THR A 315 -15.36 -13.06 -28.36
CA THR A 315 -14.15 -13.72 -27.89
C THR A 315 -13.36 -14.22 -29.09
N ALA A 316 -12.06 -13.98 -29.08
CA ALA A 316 -11.13 -14.52 -30.08
C ALA A 316 -10.03 -15.29 -29.36
N ARG A 317 -9.49 -16.33 -30.00
CA ARG A 317 -8.28 -16.99 -29.53
C ARG A 317 -7.13 -16.64 -30.46
N GLU A 318 -6.07 -16.08 -29.89
CA GLU A 318 -4.85 -15.74 -30.62
C GLU A 318 -3.65 -16.11 -29.74
N GLY A 319 -2.69 -16.85 -30.29
CA GLY A 319 -1.48 -17.25 -29.56
C GLY A 319 -1.74 -18.01 -28.26
N GLY A 320 -2.81 -18.82 -28.19
CA GLY A 320 -3.21 -19.55 -26.98
C GLY A 320 -4.01 -18.73 -25.95
N ARG A 321 -4.10 -17.42 -26.10
CA ARG A 321 -4.84 -16.51 -25.21
C ARG A 321 -6.24 -16.26 -25.71
N VAL A 322 -7.17 -15.99 -24.80
CA VAL A 322 -8.53 -15.53 -25.10
C VAL A 322 -8.58 -14.01 -24.98
N MET A 323 -8.92 -13.35 -26.07
CA MET A 323 -9.24 -11.92 -26.11
C MET A 323 -10.72 -11.71 -25.81
N LEU A 324 -11.01 -10.79 -24.90
CA LEU A 324 -12.35 -10.41 -24.45
C LEU A 324 -12.58 -8.93 -24.79
N SER A 325 -13.71 -8.65 -25.44
CA SER A 325 -14.23 -7.28 -25.50
C SER A 325 -14.92 -6.95 -24.18
N ALA A 326 -14.42 -5.92 -23.49
CA ALA A 326 -14.88 -5.50 -22.17
C ALA A 326 -15.69 -4.19 -22.21
N GLU A 327 -15.98 -3.65 -23.39
CA GLU A 327 -16.74 -2.42 -23.53
C GLU A 327 -18.17 -2.58 -22.98
N GLY A 328 -18.49 -1.80 -21.94
CA GLY A 328 -19.78 -1.83 -21.26
C GLY A 328 -20.00 -3.05 -20.36
N VAL A 329 -18.98 -3.87 -20.10
CA VAL A 329 -19.02 -5.02 -19.19
C VAL A 329 -18.43 -4.63 -17.84
N ASP A 330 -19.11 -4.96 -16.74
CA ASP A 330 -18.60 -4.71 -15.39
C ASP A 330 -17.76 -5.89 -14.87
N TYR A 331 -18.18 -7.12 -15.20
CA TYR A 331 -17.38 -8.31 -14.90
C TYR A 331 -17.66 -9.51 -15.79
N PHE A 332 -16.70 -10.43 -15.82
CA PHE A 332 -16.86 -11.77 -16.40
C PHE A 332 -16.79 -12.86 -15.33
N VAL A 333 -17.59 -13.91 -15.51
CA VAL A 333 -17.43 -15.20 -14.83
C VAL A 333 -16.79 -16.18 -15.80
N LEU A 334 -15.70 -16.79 -15.37
CA LEU A 334 -14.84 -17.69 -16.14
C LEU A 334 -14.87 -19.07 -15.47
N THR A 335 -15.53 -20.05 -16.10
CA THR A 335 -15.71 -21.38 -15.54
C THR A 335 -15.05 -22.42 -16.43
N THR A 336 -14.11 -23.17 -15.86
CA THR A 336 -13.51 -24.35 -16.50
C THR A 336 -14.34 -25.56 -16.11
N ARG A 337 -14.72 -26.40 -17.09
CA ARG A 337 -15.42 -27.66 -16.83
C ARG A 337 -14.46 -28.76 -16.41
#